data_AF-A0A7Y8IR19-F1
#
_entry.id   AF-A0A7Y8IR19-F1
#
_cell.length_a   1.000
_cell.length_b   1.000
_cell.length_c   1.000
_cell.angle_alpha   90.00
_cell.angle_beta   90.00
_cell.angle_gamma   90.00
#
_symmetry.space_group_name_H-M   'P 1'
#
loop_
_entity.id
_entity.type
_entity.pdbx_description
1 polymer ?
#
loop_
_entity_poly.entity_id
_entity_poly.type
_entity_poly.pdbx_seq_one_letter_code
_entity_poly.pdbx_strand_id
1 'polypeptide(L)'
;MDKPFQRRGAESNTQVGRDFEAKAQFFFAQQGLDLTPGMTVEIGINGRKSHSFDLGDEQKKVIVECKAHTWTEGGNVPSAKMTTWNQAMFFFHAPPPGYRKILFILRDFSQKRNETLGEYYIRTNPHLIPNDVGVWEYDEKQGTAKKIK
;
A
#
# COMPACT_ATOMS: atom_id res chain seq x y z
N MET A 1 -27.62 -11.55 -2.39
CA MET A 1 -26.96 -10.97 -3.58
C MET A 1 -25.48 -11.28 -3.50
N ASP A 2 -24.98 -12.14 -4.39
CA ASP A 2 -23.55 -12.40 -4.50
C ASP A 2 -22.85 -11.17 -5.07
N LYS A 3 -21.84 -10.65 -4.36
CA LYS A 3 -21.01 -9.53 -4.79
C LYS A 3 -19.64 -10.08 -5.20
N PRO A 4 -19.44 -10.51 -6.46
CA PRO A 4 -18.25 -11.25 -6.89
C PRO A 4 -16.93 -10.45 -6.78
N PHE A 5 -17.02 -9.13 -6.59
CA PHE A 5 -15.86 -8.25 -6.43
C PHE A 5 -15.55 -7.87 -4.98
N GLN A 6 -16.37 -8.33 -4.02
CA GLN A 6 -16.23 -8.05 -2.61
C GLN A 6 -15.52 -9.20 -1.92
N ARG A 7 -14.58 -8.92 -1.01
CA ARG A 7 -13.92 -9.96 -0.20
C ARG A 7 -15.00 -10.73 0.58
N ARG A 8 -14.97 -12.07 0.53
CA ARG A 8 -15.94 -12.90 1.26
C ARG A 8 -15.89 -12.57 2.75
N GLY A 9 -17.06 -12.37 3.35
CA GLY A 9 -17.21 -12.02 4.77
C GLY A 9 -16.91 -10.56 5.13
N ALA A 10 -16.49 -9.72 4.18
CA ALA A 10 -16.36 -8.28 4.41
C ALA A 10 -17.70 -7.58 4.16
N GLU A 11 -17.95 -6.47 4.86
CA GLU A 11 -19.12 -5.60 4.62
C GLU A 11 -18.98 -4.78 3.34
N SER A 12 -17.77 -4.30 3.04
CA SER A 12 -17.41 -3.65 1.78
C SER A 12 -15.88 -3.64 1.57
N ASN A 13 -15.42 -3.46 0.34
CA ASN A 13 -13.98 -3.28 0.07
C ASN A 13 -13.43 -1.98 0.70
N THR A 14 -14.27 -0.94 0.83
CA THR A 14 -13.91 0.31 1.52
C THR A 14 -13.64 0.06 2.99
N GLN A 15 -14.47 -0.75 3.66
CA GLN A 15 -14.26 -1.09 5.07
C GLN A 15 -12.96 -1.89 5.26
N VAL A 16 -12.69 -2.87 4.38
CA VAL A 16 -11.42 -3.62 4.40
C VAL A 16 -10.21 -2.70 4.28
N GLY A 17 -10.28 -1.67 3.42
CA GLY A 17 -9.24 -0.66 3.28
C GLY A 17 -9.02 0.11 4.59
N ARG A 18 -10.09 0.67 5.16
CA ARG A 18 -10.03 1.43 6.43
C ARG A 18 -9.51 0.60 7.59
N ASP A 19 -9.96 -0.64 7.72
CA ASP A 19 -9.49 -1.55 8.77
C ASP A 19 -7.99 -1.85 8.61
N PHE A 20 -7.52 -1.95 7.36
CA PHE A 20 -6.11 -2.18 7.07
C PHE A 20 -5.25 -0.92 7.32
N GLU A 21 -5.75 0.27 6.99
CA GLU A 21 -5.12 1.55 7.35
C GLU A 21 -4.96 1.68 8.87
N ALA A 22 -5.99 1.33 9.65
CA ALA A 22 -5.92 1.34 11.11
C ALA A 22 -4.86 0.36 11.66
N LYS A 23 -4.74 -0.84 11.07
CA LYS A 23 -3.68 -1.81 11.42
C LYS A 23 -2.29 -1.27 11.09
N ALA A 24 -2.12 -0.65 9.92
CA ALA A 24 -0.87 -0.04 9.52
C ALA A 24 -0.48 1.10 10.48
N GLN A 25 -1.43 1.96 10.82
CA GLN A 25 -1.24 3.04 11.80
C GLN A 25 -0.79 2.48 13.15
N PHE A 26 -1.49 1.47 13.68
CA PHE A 26 -1.13 0.82 14.93
C PHE A 26 0.26 0.20 14.89
N PHE A 27 0.58 -0.54 13.81
CA PHE A 27 1.89 -1.15 13.61
C PHE A 27 3.02 -0.10 13.66
N PHE A 28 2.88 1.02 12.95
CA PHE A 28 3.91 2.06 12.94
C PHE A 28 4.01 2.82 14.27
N ALA A 29 2.89 3.04 14.96
CA ALA A 29 2.90 3.64 16.30
C ALA A 29 3.71 2.78 17.29
N GLN A 30 3.58 1.45 17.23
CA GLN A 30 4.40 0.53 18.04
C GLN A 30 5.91 0.62 17.74
N GLN A 31 6.29 1.17 16.58
CA GLN A 31 7.67 1.42 16.17
C GLN A 31 8.12 2.87 16.43
N GLY A 32 7.33 3.68 17.17
CA GLY A 32 7.62 5.09 17.46
C GLY A 32 7.34 6.05 16.29
N LEU A 33 6.57 5.60 15.31
CA LEU A 33 6.14 6.41 14.17
C LEU A 33 4.63 6.62 14.20
N ASP A 34 4.21 7.68 14.89
CA ASP A 34 2.80 8.10 14.95
C ASP A 34 2.37 8.71 13.62
N LEU A 35 1.62 7.95 12.83
CA LEU A 35 1.06 8.43 11.56
C LEU A 35 -0.38 8.89 11.75
N THR A 36 -0.77 9.96 11.07
CA THR A 36 -2.14 10.46 11.01
C THR A 36 -2.81 10.06 9.69
N PRO A 37 -4.12 9.76 9.68
CA PRO A 37 -4.84 9.46 8.46
C PRO A 37 -5.00 10.67 7.53
N GLY A 38 -5.01 10.40 6.22
CA GLY A 38 -5.39 11.39 5.21
C GLY A 38 -4.41 12.55 5.04
N MET A 39 -3.12 12.34 5.33
CA MET A 39 -2.09 13.38 5.20
C MET A 39 -2.09 13.94 3.78
N THR A 40 -2.35 15.24 3.65
CA THR A 40 -2.42 15.91 2.36
C THR A 40 -1.09 16.55 2.01
N VAL A 41 -0.60 16.27 0.80
CA VAL A 41 0.63 16.83 0.25
C VAL A 41 0.36 17.32 -1.17
N GLU A 42 0.90 18.49 -1.51
CA GLU A 42 0.90 18.96 -2.90
C GLU A 42 1.87 18.11 -3.73
N ILE A 43 1.35 17.44 -4.76
CA ILE A 43 2.13 16.64 -5.69
C ILE A 43 2.04 17.18 -7.11
N GLY A 44 3.08 16.96 -7.90
CA GLY A 44 3.01 17.03 -9.36
C GLY A 44 4.32 17.41 -10.05
N ILE A 45 4.34 17.23 -11.38
CA ILE A 45 5.53 17.39 -12.22
C ILE A 45 5.55 18.79 -12.87
N ASN A 46 4.47 19.15 -13.57
CA ASN A 46 4.33 20.42 -14.30
C ASN A 46 3.31 21.38 -13.66
N GLY A 47 2.84 21.04 -12.46
CA GLY A 47 1.80 21.74 -11.72
C GLY A 47 1.59 21.02 -10.39
N ARG A 48 0.86 21.65 -9.46
CA ARG A 48 0.59 21.06 -8.15
C ARG A 48 -0.89 20.77 -7.97
N LYS A 49 -1.18 19.65 -7.35
CA LYS A 49 -2.51 19.25 -6.90
C LYS A 49 -2.37 18.58 -5.54
N SER A 50 -3.32 18.86 -4.66
CA SER A 50 -3.44 18.15 -3.38
C SER A 50 -3.70 16.66 -3.61
N HIS A 51 -2.90 15.82 -2.98
CA HIS A 51 -3.12 14.38 -2.86
C HIS A 51 -3.14 13.99 -1.39
N SER A 52 -4.12 13.19 -1.00
CA SER A 52 -4.25 12.67 0.36
C SER A 52 -3.67 11.26 0.38
N PHE A 53 -2.54 11.09 1.07
CA PHE A 53 -1.97 9.79 1.37
C PHE A 53 -2.75 9.13 2.49
N ASP A 54 -2.88 7.80 2.43
CA ASP A 54 -3.69 7.03 3.39
C ASP A 54 -3.24 7.31 4.84
N LEU A 55 -1.92 7.36 5.09
CA LEU A 55 -1.34 7.77 6.37
C LEU A 55 -0.09 8.65 6.16
N GLY A 56 0.26 9.48 7.14
CA GLY A 56 1.52 10.23 7.09
C GLY A 56 1.89 10.97 8.38
N ASP A 57 3.07 11.59 8.38
CA ASP A 57 3.57 12.48 9.44
C ASP A 57 4.25 13.68 8.76
N GLU A 58 3.71 14.87 8.97
CA GLU A 58 4.22 16.10 8.37
C GLU A 58 5.58 16.52 8.92
N GLN A 59 5.80 16.36 10.22
CA GLN A 59 7.04 16.78 10.86
C GLN A 59 8.20 15.85 10.50
N LYS A 60 7.95 14.54 10.51
CA LYS A 60 8.94 13.52 10.12
C LYS A 60 9.00 13.30 8.60
N LYS A 61 8.16 14.00 7.83
CA LYS A 61 8.01 13.86 6.38
C LYS A 61 7.85 12.40 5.95
N VAL A 62 6.85 11.71 6.50
CA VAL A 62 6.52 10.34 6.10
C VAL A 62 5.17 10.33 5.38
N ILE A 63 5.09 9.60 4.26
CA ILE A 63 3.85 9.37 3.52
C ILE A 63 3.70 7.89 3.22
N VAL A 64 2.49 7.37 3.39
CA VAL A 64 2.18 5.94 3.28
C VAL A 64 0.92 5.73 2.43
N GLU A 65 1.01 4.80 1.49
CA GLU A 65 -0.16 4.25 0.78
C GLU A 65 -0.38 2.81 1.27
N CYS A 66 -1.59 2.51 1.69
CA CYS A 66 -2.03 1.22 2.18
C CYS A 66 -2.79 0.48 1.09
N LYS A 67 -2.47 -0.81 0.86
CA LYS A 67 -3.21 -1.64 -0.12
C LYS A 67 -3.48 -3.04 0.44
N ALA A 68 -4.73 -3.29 0.84
CA ALA A 68 -5.22 -4.57 1.34
C ALA A 68 -5.66 -5.53 0.20
N HIS A 69 -4.84 -5.65 -0.85
CA HIS A 69 -5.17 -6.47 -2.02
C HIS A 69 -4.58 -7.88 -1.89
N THR A 70 -5.30 -8.87 -2.42
CA THR A 70 -4.92 -10.29 -2.43
C THR A 70 -4.87 -10.80 -3.87
N TRP A 71 -4.25 -11.95 -4.09
CA TRP A 71 -4.47 -12.77 -5.28
C TRP A 71 -5.97 -13.00 -5.49
N THR A 72 -6.38 -13.20 -6.74
CA THR A 72 -7.77 -13.57 -7.02
C THR A 72 -8.04 -14.98 -6.48
N GLU A 73 -9.31 -15.32 -6.30
CA GLU A 73 -9.69 -16.67 -5.82
C GLU A 73 -9.11 -17.80 -6.69
N GLY A 74 -9.04 -17.60 -8.02
CA GLY A 74 -8.41 -18.55 -8.95
C GLY A 74 -6.87 -18.51 -8.96
N GLY A 75 -6.24 -17.77 -8.05
CA GLY A 75 -4.79 -17.59 -8.01
C GLY A 75 -4.21 -16.81 -9.20
N ASN A 76 -5.04 -16.01 -9.87
CA ASN A 76 -4.61 -15.15 -10.97
C ASN A 76 -4.16 -13.79 -10.45
N VAL A 77 -3.37 -13.10 -11.28
CA VAL A 77 -2.88 -11.75 -10.97
C VAL A 77 -4.08 -10.79 -10.92
N PRO A 78 -4.25 -10.01 -9.85
CA PRO A 78 -5.31 -9.02 -9.77
C PRO A 78 -4.91 -7.75 -10.54
N SER A 79 -4.88 -7.81 -11.88
CA SER A 79 -4.29 -6.76 -12.73
C SER A 79 -4.86 -5.36 -12.48
N ALA A 80 -6.18 -5.22 -12.28
CA ALA A 80 -6.81 -3.94 -11.95
C ALA A 80 -6.27 -3.35 -10.63
N LYS A 81 -5.92 -4.20 -9.65
CA LYS A 81 -5.31 -3.78 -8.39
C LYS A 81 -3.85 -3.40 -8.56
N MET A 82 -3.11 -4.09 -9.44
CA MET A 82 -1.74 -3.70 -9.78
C MET A 82 -1.67 -2.31 -10.44
N THR A 83 -2.68 -1.93 -11.22
CA THR A 83 -2.78 -0.55 -11.75
C THR A 83 -2.83 0.49 -10.64
N THR A 84 -3.54 0.22 -9.53
CA THR A 84 -3.58 1.15 -8.38
C THR A 84 -2.23 1.26 -7.67
N TRP A 85 -1.42 0.20 -7.69
CA TRP A 85 -0.07 0.24 -7.13
C TRP A 85 0.88 1.05 -8.02
N ASN A 86 0.75 0.92 -9.34
CA ASN A 86 1.47 1.78 -10.29
C ASN A 86 1.12 3.25 -10.09
N GLN A 87 -0.16 3.55 -9.83
CA GLN A 87 -0.60 4.91 -9.51
C GLN A 87 0.02 5.42 -8.20
N ALA A 88 0.11 4.57 -7.16
CA ALA A 88 0.80 4.92 -5.92
C ALA A 88 2.27 5.27 -6.17
N MET A 89 2.96 4.55 -7.06
CA MET A 89 4.35 4.89 -7.44
C MET A 89 4.46 6.29 -8.05
N PHE A 90 3.50 6.68 -8.90
CA PHE A 90 3.43 8.03 -9.44
C PHE A 90 3.22 9.07 -8.32
N PHE A 91 2.29 8.82 -7.40
CA PHE A 91 2.07 9.71 -6.25
C PHE A 91 3.30 9.83 -5.36
N PHE A 92 4.08 8.76 -5.20
CA PHE A 92 5.35 8.79 -4.49
C PHE A 92 6.47 9.51 -5.25
N HIS A 93 6.43 9.53 -6.59
CA HIS A 93 7.43 10.24 -7.39
C HIS A 93 7.22 11.76 -7.39
N ALA A 94 5.96 12.20 -7.31
CA ALA A 94 5.56 13.58 -7.51
C ALA A 94 5.57 14.57 -6.30
N PRO A 95 5.84 14.19 -5.02
CA PRO A 95 5.90 15.15 -3.93
C PRO A 95 7.26 15.87 -3.90
N PRO A 96 7.40 16.98 -3.15
CA PRO A 96 8.69 17.60 -2.88
C PRO A 96 9.73 16.59 -2.33
N PRO A 97 11.05 16.82 -2.50
CA PRO A 97 12.06 15.90 -1.98
C PRO A 97 12.07 15.85 -0.45
N GLY A 98 12.60 14.74 0.09
CA GLY A 98 12.82 14.55 1.53
C GLY A 98 11.71 13.80 2.27
N TYR A 99 10.69 13.30 1.57
CA TYR A 99 9.73 12.38 2.17
C TYR A 99 10.28 10.95 2.23
N ARG A 100 10.09 10.28 3.37
CA ARG A 100 10.14 8.83 3.48
C ARG A 100 8.83 8.26 2.93
N LYS A 101 8.94 7.41 1.90
CA LYS A 101 7.79 6.90 1.14
C LYS A 101 7.61 5.42 1.41
N ILE A 102 6.40 5.01 1.79
CA ILE A 102 6.12 3.63 2.16
C ILE A 102 4.89 3.13 1.41
N LEU A 103 5.06 2.10 0.59
CA LEU A 103 3.92 1.29 0.16
C LEU A 103 3.74 0.16 1.18
N PHE A 104 2.65 0.20 1.94
CA PHE A 104 2.31 -0.80 2.95
C PHE A 104 1.20 -1.71 2.40
N ILE A 105 1.51 -2.99 2.21
CA ILE A 105 0.62 -3.93 1.52
C ILE A 105 0.32 -5.14 2.39
N LEU A 106 -0.87 -5.70 2.20
CA LEU A 106 -1.23 -6.96 2.83
C LEU A 106 -0.35 -8.09 2.26
N ARG A 107 0.25 -8.88 3.14
CA ARG A 107 0.94 -10.11 2.75
C ARG A 107 -0.08 -11.14 2.30
N ASP A 108 0.03 -11.57 1.04
CA ASP A 108 -0.79 -12.64 0.49
C ASP A 108 0.03 -13.55 -0.42
N PHE A 109 0.14 -14.83 -0.04
CA PHE A 109 1.04 -15.80 -0.66
C PHE A 109 0.31 -16.68 -1.66
N SER A 110 0.86 -16.82 -2.86
CA SER A 110 0.34 -17.73 -3.88
C SER A 110 1.11 -19.04 -3.89
N GLN A 111 0.45 -20.14 -3.53
CA GLN A 111 1.03 -21.48 -3.68
C GLN A 111 1.33 -21.81 -5.15
N LYS A 112 0.49 -21.35 -6.08
CA LYS A 112 0.64 -21.58 -7.52
C LYS A 112 1.90 -20.93 -8.10
N ARG A 113 2.34 -19.80 -7.53
CA ARG A 113 3.49 -19.02 -8.01
C ARG A 113 4.71 -19.10 -7.12
N ASN A 114 4.53 -19.63 -5.90
CA ASN A 114 5.54 -19.68 -4.86
C ASN A 114 6.14 -18.30 -4.53
N GLU A 115 5.30 -17.26 -4.55
CA GLU A 115 5.66 -15.88 -4.21
C GLU A 115 4.42 -15.16 -3.66
N THR A 116 4.67 -14.08 -2.92
CA THR A 116 3.63 -13.14 -2.49
C THR A 116 3.23 -12.17 -3.57
N LEU A 117 2.08 -11.51 -3.40
CA LEU A 117 1.64 -10.46 -4.31
C LEU A 117 2.62 -9.26 -4.33
N GLY A 118 3.25 -8.94 -3.19
CA GLY A 118 4.29 -7.91 -3.10
C GLY A 118 5.56 -8.28 -3.85
N GLU A 119 6.08 -9.49 -3.63
CA GLU A 119 7.23 -10.02 -4.37
C GLU A 119 6.97 -10.05 -5.88
N TYR A 120 5.78 -10.50 -6.29
CA TYR A 120 5.36 -10.49 -7.69
C TYR A 120 5.45 -9.07 -8.27
N TYR A 121 4.87 -8.07 -7.59
CA TYR A 121 4.85 -6.69 -8.06
C TYR A 121 6.27 -6.12 -8.23
N ILE A 122 7.15 -6.35 -7.25
CA ILE A 122 8.55 -5.90 -7.33
C ILE A 122 9.27 -6.54 -8.51
N ARG A 123 9.05 -7.84 -8.73
CA ARG A 123 9.67 -8.60 -9.81
C ARG A 123 9.18 -8.15 -11.19
N THR A 124 7.89 -7.84 -11.35
CA THR A 124 7.30 -7.50 -12.65
C THR A 124 7.29 -6.01 -12.98
N ASN A 125 7.34 -5.13 -11.98
CA ASN A 125 7.27 -3.68 -12.15
C ASN A 125 8.46 -2.92 -11.55
N PRO A 126 9.72 -3.44 -11.60
CA PRO A 126 10.85 -2.77 -10.95
C PRO A 126 11.12 -1.37 -11.53
N HIS A 127 10.80 -1.17 -12.81
CA HIS A 127 10.95 0.09 -13.55
C HIS A 127 9.98 1.20 -13.10
N LEU A 128 8.90 0.86 -12.37
CA LEU A 128 7.94 1.83 -11.87
C LEU A 128 8.20 2.24 -10.43
N ILE A 129 8.94 1.44 -9.66
CA ILE A 129 9.11 1.67 -8.22
C ILE A 129 10.28 2.64 -8.01
N PRO A 130 10.05 3.87 -7.52
CA PRO A 130 11.14 4.81 -7.24
C PRO A 130 12.10 4.23 -6.20
N ASN A 131 13.39 4.56 -6.31
CA ASN A 131 14.44 3.99 -5.47
C ASN A 131 14.29 4.32 -3.97
N ASP A 132 13.59 5.40 -3.64
CA ASP A 132 13.34 5.88 -2.29
C ASP A 132 12.01 5.38 -1.69
N VAL A 133 11.25 4.54 -2.42
CA VAL A 133 10.03 3.91 -1.90
C VAL A 133 10.39 2.59 -1.22
N GLY A 134 10.06 2.50 0.07
CA GLY A 134 10.08 1.23 0.81
C GLY A 134 8.79 0.46 0.59
N VAL A 135 8.88 -0.81 0.18
CA VAL A 135 7.71 -1.70 0.08
C VAL A 135 7.69 -2.63 1.28
N TRP A 136 6.59 -2.63 2.03
CA TRP A 136 6.41 -3.39 3.26
C TRP A 136 5.22 -4.33 3.14
N GLU A 137 5.43 -5.59 3.50
CA GLU A 137 4.35 -6.58 3.61
C GLU A 137 3.95 -6.79 5.05
N TYR A 138 2.65 -6.68 5.32
CA TYR A 138 2.05 -6.90 6.63
C TYR A 138 1.38 -8.27 6.70
N ASP A 139 1.81 -9.09 7.65
CA ASP A 139 1.17 -10.35 8.00
C ASP A 139 0.10 -10.10 9.07
N GLU A 140 -1.17 -10.15 8.67
CA GLU A 140 -2.31 -9.94 9.58
C GLU A 140 -2.40 -10.98 10.70
N LYS A 141 -1.88 -12.21 10.50
CA LYS A 141 -1.94 -13.26 11.52
C LYS A 141 -0.89 -13.03 12.60
N GLN A 142 0.28 -12.53 12.20
CA GLN A 142 1.39 -12.26 13.12
C GLN A 142 1.36 -10.86 13.70
N GLY A 143 0.64 -9.92 13.07
CA GLY A 143 0.64 -8.52 13.47
C GLY A 143 1.96 -7.80 13.18
N THR A 144 2.75 -8.33 12.24
CA THR A 144 4.11 -7.85 11.94
C THR A 144 4.25 -7.47 10.47
N ALA A 145 5.08 -6.48 10.16
CA ALA A 145 5.45 -6.14 8.79
C ALA A 145 6.94 -6.38 8.51
N LYS A 146 7.25 -6.74 7.26
CA LYS A 146 8.61 -6.87 6.74
C LYS A 146 8.81 -5.97 5.52
N LYS A 147 9.90 -5.21 5.52
CA LYS A 147 10.36 -4.50 4.32
C LYS A 147 10.93 -5.50 3.30
N ILE A 148 10.40 -5.49 2.08
CA ILE A 148 10.80 -6.38 0.98
C ILE A 148 11.49 -5.64 -0.19
N LYS A 149 11.48 -4.30 -0.18
CA LYS A 149 12.31 -3.41 -1.01
C LYS A 149 12.56 -2.11 -0.26
#